data_AF-A0A1R3URX4-F1
#
_entry.id   AF-A0A1R3URX4-F1
#
_cell.length_a   1.000
_cell.length_b   1.000
_cell.length_c   1.000
_cell.angle_alpha   90.00
_cell.angle_beta   90.00
_cell.angle_gamma   90.00
#
_symmetry.space_group_name_H-M   'P 1'
#
loop_
_entity.id
_entity.type
_entity.pdbx_description
1 polymer ?
#
loop_
_entity_poly.entity_id
_entity_poly.type
_entity_poly.pdbx_seq_one_letter_code
_entity_poly.pdbx_strand_id
1 'polypeptide(L)'
;MRFASHRDIARSLERALRRASLPVAFSAGFSPHPKISYTGAAPTGVASEAEYLELTMAQECRPEQVRDAIDAAMPDGIDVLEVVEARTPGLADRLQASVWRVEMADVDPDDAAKAVADYLAAESVEVERMTKKGRRRFDTRPAVLGIDVCDGPHGRAPGERHTTYAILRMVVRHTTPAVRPDDVLTGLRHVADFAPPSSPMMTRLAQGPLNEVTGAIADPFDADRPEAPTTESTGSAHDETNDRRTRAARPSSPMTGSHL
;
A
#
# COMPACT_ATOMS: atom_id res chain seq x y z
N MET A 1 -7.60 -8.40 -10.05
CA MET A 1 -6.94 -9.55 -10.73
C MET A 1 -6.02 -10.24 -9.71
N ARG A 2 -6.09 -11.56 -9.47
CA ARG A 2 -5.40 -12.19 -8.30
C ARG A 2 -4.04 -12.85 -8.58
N PHE A 3 -3.58 -12.88 -9.83
CA PHE A 3 -2.31 -13.51 -10.23
C PHE A 3 -1.54 -12.73 -11.30
N ALA A 4 -1.79 -11.43 -11.42
CA ALA A 4 -1.01 -10.61 -12.35
C ALA A 4 0.44 -10.60 -11.85
N SER A 5 1.35 -11.19 -12.61
CA SER A 5 2.77 -11.02 -12.30
C SER A 5 3.15 -9.55 -12.51
N HIS A 6 4.24 -9.12 -11.90
CA HIS A 6 4.79 -7.78 -12.17
C HIS A 6 4.96 -7.50 -13.68
N ARG A 7 5.29 -8.53 -14.48
CA ARG A 7 5.41 -8.41 -15.94
C ARG A 7 4.05 -8.19 -16.63
N ASP A 8 2.98 -8.74 -16.08
CA ASP A 8 1.63 -8.54 -16.60
C ASP A 8 1.13 -7.12 -16.29
N ILE A 9 1.49 -6.59 -15.11
CA ILE A 9 1.22 -5.20 -14.71
C ILE A 9 1.99 -4.25 -15.63
N ALA A 10 3.30 -4.45 -15.79
CA ALA A 10 4.13 -3.65 -16.69
C ALA A 10 3.60 -3.64 -18.13
N ARG A 11 3.25 -4.82 -18.67
CA ARG A 11 2.68 -4.93 -20.02
C ARG A 11 1.31 -4.25 -20.14
N SER A 12 0.47 -4.33 -19.10
CA SER A 12 -0.84 -3.67 -19.08
C SER A 12 -0.69 -2.15 -19.06
N LEU A 13 0.20 -1.64 -18.21
CA LEU A 13 0.54 -0.22 -18.14
C LEU A 13 1.08 0.30 -19.47
N GLU A 14 2.05 -0.38 -20.07
CA GLU A 14 2.58 0.05 -21.38
C GLU A 14 1.51 0.12 -22.48
N ARG A 15 0.50 -0.76 -22.42
CA ARG A 15 -0.65 -0.69 -23.35
C ARG A 15 -1.60 0.43 -22.98
N ALA A 16 -1.84 0.66 -21.69
CA ALA A 16 -2.68 1.74 -21.20
C ALA A 16 -2.08 3.11 -21.57
N LEU A 17 -0.78 3.31 -21.38
CA LEU A 17 -0.08 4.54 -21.76
C LEU A 17 -0.19 4.83 -23.27
N ARG A 18 -0.12 3.79 -24.12
CA ARG A 18 -0.34 3.94 -25.58
C ARG A 18 -1.78 4.32 -25.91
N ARG A 19 -2.77 3.79 -25.20
CA ARG A 19 -4.20 4.12 -25.40
C ARG A 19 -4.55 5.52 -24.89
N ALA A 20 -4.05 5.88 -23.72
CA ALA A 20 -4.29 7.13 -23.05
C ALA A 20 -3.69 8.34 -23.80
N SER A 21 -2.81 8.09 -24.78
CA SER A 21 -2.15 9.13 -25.58
C SER A 21 -1.44 10.19 -24.72
N LEU A 22 -0.95 9.77 -23.55
CA LEU A 22 -0.21 10.64 -22.63
C LEU A 22 1.16 10.99 -23.21
N PRO A 23 1.65 12.23 -22.97
CA PRO A 23 2.95 12.68 -23.46
C PRO A 23 4.06 12.10 -22.59
N VAL A 24 4.28 10.78 -22.65
CA VAL A 24 5.35 10.09 -21.93
C VAL A 24 6.68 10.31 -22.65
N ALA A 25 7.76 10.53 -21.91
CA ALA A 25 9.10 10.62 -22.47
C ALA A 25 9.59 9.23 -22.93
N PHE A 26 10.36 9.19 -24.01
CA PHE A 26 10.89 7.94 -24.57
C PHE A 26 12.42 7.86 -24.43
N SER A 27 12.94 6.63 -24.40
CA SER A 27 14.38 6.36 -24.46
C SER A 27 14.97 6.81 -25.81
N ALA A 28 16.25 7.19 -25.81
CA ALA A 28 16.99 7.43 -27.05
C ALA A 28 17.37 6.09 -27.72
N GLY A 29 17.42 6.05 -29.06
CA GLY A 29 17.89 4.90 -29.84
C GLY A 29 16.93 4.45 -30.95
N PHE A 30 17.27 3.34 -31.60
CA PHE A 30 16.53 2.78 -32.76
C PHE A 30 15.21 2.07 -32.40
N SER A 31 14.94 1.88 -31.10
CA SER A 31 13.68 1.35 -30.59
C SER A 31 13.32 2.14 -29.33
N PRO A 32 12.66 3.31 -29.49
CA PRO A 32 12.26 4.14 -28.36
C PRO A 32 11.18 3.41 -27.55
N HIS A 33 11.39 3.30 -26.24
CA HIS A 33 10.42 2.76 -25.28
C HIS A 33 10.04 3.84 -24.27
N PRO A 34 8.81 3.81 -23.72
CA PRO A 34 8.42 4.73 -22.66
C PRO A 34 9.39 4.64 -21.48
N LYS A 35 9.78 5.79 -20.92
CA LYS A 35 10.63 5.87 -19.73
C LYS A 35 9.80 5.58 -18.48
N ILE A 36 9.86 4.32 -18.05
CA ILE A 36 9.18 3.81 -16.86
C ILE A 36 10.22 3.19 -15.94
N SER A 37 10.24 3.59 -14.68
CA SER A 37 10.99 2.94 -13.62
C SER A 37 10.04 2.06 -12.81
N TYR A 38 10.32 0.77 -12.76
CA TYR A 38 9.57 -0.19 -11.95
C TYR A 38 10.36 -0.49 -10.68
N THR A 39 9.71 -0.36 -9.52
CA THR A 39 10.36 -0.62 -8.23
C THR A 39 9.52 -1.56 -7.37
N GLY A 40 10.18 -2.27 -6.45
CA GLY A 40 9.49 -3.11 -5.46
C GLY A 40 8.64 -4.23 -6.05
N ALA A 41 8.96 -4.73 -7.26
CA ALA A 41 8.19 -5.75 -7.97
C ALA A 41 7.82 -6.95 -7.08
N ALA A 42 6.53 -7.31 -7.05
CA ALA A 42 6.07 -8.49 -6.31
C ALA A 42 6.73 -9.78 -6.86
N PRO A 43 7.05 -10.76 -5.99
CA PRO A 43 7.42 -12.11 -6.42
C PRO A 43 6.37 -12.74 -7.35
N THR A 44 6.77 -13.70 -8.18
CA THR A 44 5.81 -14.48 -8.96
C THR A 44 4.93 -15.32 -8.04
N GLY A 45 3.63 -15.39 -8.32
CA GLY A 45 2.69 -16.26 -7.60
C GLY A 45 2.01 -15.61 -6.40
N VAL A 46 2.34 -14.35 -6.08
CA VAL A 46 1.66 -13.58 -5.03
C VAL A 46 0.89 -12.40 -5.62
N ALA A 47 -0.17 -11.99 -4.95
CA ALA A 47 -0.91 -10.78 -5.28
C ALA A 47 -0.24 -9.55 -4.63
N SER A 48 -0.53 -8.37 -5.18
CA SER A 48 -0.04 -7.10 -4.65
C SER A 48 -1.07 -6.01 -4.89
N GLU A 49 -1.36 -5.25 -3.84
CA GLU A 49 -2.22 -4.05 -3.84
C GLU A 49 -1.37 -2.76 -3.75
N ALA A 50 -0.05 -2.90 -3.66
CA ALA A 50 0.87 -1.79 -3.45
C ALA A 50 2.01 -1.85 -4.48
N GLU A 51 1.68 -1.69 -5.76
CA GLU A 51 2.68 -1.52 -6.82
C GLU A 51 2.99 -0.04 -7.03
N TYR A 52 4.27 0.28 -7.12
CA TYR A 52 4.75 1.64 -7.33
C TYR A 52 5.65 1.69 -8.56
N LEU A 53 5.54 2.78 -9.31
CA LEU A 53 6.32 3.03 -10.52
C LEU A 53 6.48 4.53 -10.74
N GLU A 54 7.52 4.91 -11.46
CA GLU A 54 7.73 6.29 -11.89
C GLU A 54 7.62 6.38 -13.41
N LEU A 55 6.87 7.37 -13.89
CA LEU A 55 6.72 7.71 -15.29
C LEU A 55 7.43 9.04 -15.56
N THR A 56 8.34 9.06 -16.53
CA THR A 56 8.89 10.34 -17.00
C THR A 56 7.98 10.93 -18.07
N MET A 57 7.44 12.12 -17.82
CA MET A 57 6.62 12.85 -18.78
C MET A 57 7.48 13.72 -19.71
N ALA A 58 7.06 13.89 -20.96
CA ALA A 58 7.71 14.76 -21.95
C ALA A 58 7.31 16.23 -21.80
N GLN A 59 6.19 16.49 -21.14
CA GLN A 59 5.71 17.82 -20.75
C GLN A 59 4.99 17.74 -19.41
N GLU A 60 4.85 18.88 -18.73
CA GLU A 60 4.09 18.97 -17.48
C GLU A 60 2.61 18.59 -17.71
N CYS A 61 2.10 17.71 -16.84
CA CYS A 61 0.72 17.24 -16.88
C CYS A 61 0.18 17.24 -15.45
N ARG A 62 -1.10 17.55 -15.27
CA ARG A 62 -1.71 17.48 -13.94
C ARG A 62 -1.78 16.01 -13.49
N PRO A 63 -1.33 15.67 -12.27
CA PRO A 63 -1.34 14.29 -11.78
C PRO A 63 -2.72 13.64 -11.86
N GLU A 64 -3.81 14.37 -11.57
CA GLU A 64 -5.17 13.80 -11.64
C GLU A 64 -5.55 13.40 -13.08
N GLN A 65 -5.17 14.21 -14.07
CA GLN A 65 -5.43 13.92 -15.48
C GLN A 65 -4.64 12.69 -15.96
N VAL A 66 -3.40 12.54 -15.50
CA VAL A 66 -2.57 11.36 -15.78
C VAL A 66 -3.22 10.12 -15.14
N ARG A 67 -3.63 10.22 -13.88
CA ARG A 67 -4.32 9.15 -13.15
C ARG A 67 -5.56 8.69 -13.89
N ASP A 68 -6.49 9.61 -14.19
CA ASP A 68 -7.75 9.30 -14.85
C ASP A 68 -7.56 8.68 -16.25
N ALA A 69 -6.61 9.21 -17.02
CA ALA A 69 -6.35 8.72 -18.36
C ALA A 69 -5.73 7.30 -18.37
N ILE A 70 -4.83 7.00 -17.42
CA ILE A 70 -4.27 5.65 -17.28
C ILE A 70 -5.36 4.70 -16.78
N ASP A 71 -6.06 5.07 -15.71
CA ASP A 71 -7.11 4.25 -15.06
C ASP A 71 -8.20 3.83 -16.07
N ALA A 72 -8.74 4.79 -16.83
CA ALA A 72 -9.73 4.51 -17.88
C ALA A 72 -9.20 3.61 -19.00
N ALA A 73 -7.88 3.54 -19.16
CA ALA A 73 -7.23 2.69 -20.14
C ALA A 73 -6.75 1.35 -19.55
N MET A 74 -6.82 1.10 -18.23
CA MET A 74 -6.39 -0.16 -17.63
C MET A 74 -7.44 -1.28 -17.84
N PRO A 75 -7.02 -2.56 -17.83
CA PRO A 75 -7.96 -3.67 -17.81
C PRO A 75 -8.63 -3.81 -16.44
N ASP A 76 -9.85 -4.38 -16.41
CA ASP A 76 -10.59 -4.64 -15.17
C ASP A 76 -9.75 -5.35 -14.11
N GLY A 77 -9.80 -4.82 -12.88
CA GLY A 77 -9.13 -5.36 -11.72
C GLY A 77 -7.63 -5.00 -11.63
N ILE A 78 -7.20 -3.96 -12.33
CA ILE A 78 -5.98 -3.20 -12.06
C ILE A 78 -6.34 -1.71 -12.08
N ASP A 79 -6.39 -1.11 -10.90
CA ASP A 79 -6.84 0.28 -10.73
C ASP A 79 -5.64 1.19 -10.46
N VAL A 80 -5.66 2.41 -11.01
CA VAL A 80 -4.69 3.45 -10.66
C VAL A 80 -5.24 4.23 -9.47
N LEU A 81 -4.67 3.95 -8.30
CA LEU A 81 -5.12 4.53 -7.03
C LEU A 81 -4.73 6.01 -6.93
N GLU A 82 -3.48 6.33 -7.25
CA GLU A 82 -2.95 7.69 -7.08
C GLU A 82 -1.82 7.93 -8.09
N VAL A 83 -1.69 9.19 -8.52
CA VAL A 83 -0.52 9.71 -9.22
C VAL A 83 -0.12 10.99 -8.51
N VAL A 84 1.15 11.10 -8.16
CA VAL A 84 1.76 12.32 -7.62
C VAL A 84 2.87 12.80 -8.54
N GLU A 85 3.16 14.09 -8.51
CA GLU A 85 4.37 14.61 -9.13
C GLU A 85 5.58 14.21 -8.29
N ALA A 86 6.55 13.53 -8.89
CA ALA A 86 7.80 13.18 -8.19
C ALA A 86 8.62 14.45 -7.94
N ARG A 87 8.64 14.94 -6.70
CA ARG A 87 9.37 16.14 -6.27
C ARG A 87 10.76 15.81 -5.75
N THR A 88 10.93 14.58 -5.28
CA THR A 88 12.18 14.05 -4.78
C THR A 88 12.56 12.79 -5.54
N PRO A 89 13.84 12.56 -5.85
CA PRO A 89 14.26 11.31 -6.49
C PRO A 89 14.16 10.13 -5.51
N GLY A 90 14.34 8.91 -6.04
CA GLY A 90 14.62 7.74 -5.20
C GLY A 90 13.39 7.05 -4.63
N LEU A 91 12.28 6.95 -5.37
CA LEU A 91 11.11 6.16 -4.95
C LEU A 91 11.52 4.73 -4.55
N ALA A 92 12.45 4.12 -5.29
CA ALA A 92 12.97 2.80 -4.97
C ALA A 92 13.61 2.71 -3.59
N ASP A 93 14.35 3.74 -3.17
CA ASP A 93 15.03 3.77 -1.87
C ASP A 93 14.05 3.99 -0.70
N ARG A 94 12.86 4.55 -1.00
CA ARG A 94 11.77 4.72 -0.02
C ARG A 94 11.03 3.42 0.27
N LEU A 95 11.07 2.43 -0.62
CA LEU A 95 10.41 1.15 -0.40
C LEU A 95 11.29 0.26 0.48
N GLN A 96 11.18 0.43 1.80
CA GLN A 96 12.07 -0.19 2.79
C GLN A 96 11.49 -1.43 3.44
N ALA A 97 10.16 -1.57 3.47
CA ALA A 97 9.47 -2.75 3.99
C ALA A 97 8.16 -3.00 3.25
N SER A 98 7.58 -4.19 3.45
CA SER A 98 6.26 -4.58 2.95
C SER A 98 5.38 -5.16 4.07
N VAL A 99 4.09 -4.84 4.04
CA VAL A 99 3.05 -5.55 4.80
C VAL A 99 2.47 -6.64 3.93
N TRP A 100 2.48 -7.87 4.43
CA TRP A 100 1.91 -9.04 3.76
C TRP A 100 0.73 -9.59 4.55
N ARG A 101 -0.27 -10.07 3.81
CA ARG A 101 -1.36 -10.90 4.29
C ARG A 101 -1.21 -12.28 3.71
N VAL A 102 -1.13 -13.29 4.56
CA VAL A 102 -1.01 -14.69 4.17
C VAL A 102 -2.20 -15.45 4.71
N GLU A 103 -2.98 -16.02 3.82
CA GLU A 103 -4.21 -16.75 4.13
C GLU A 103 -4.00 -18.25 3.94
N MET A 104 -4.42 -19.02 4.93
CA MET A 104 -4.22 -20.47 4.96
C MET A 104 -5.53 -21.16 5.32
N ALA A 105 -6.08 -21.89 4.36
CA ALA A 105 -7.26 -22.72 4.58
C ALA A 105 -6.87 -24.01 5.33
N ASP A 106 -7.81 -24.49 6.16
CA ASP A 106 -7.67 -25.71 6.96
C ASP A 106 -6.50 -25.67 7.95
N VAL A 107 -6.17 -24.46 8.44
CA VAL A 107 -5.19 -24.20 9.49
C VAL A 107 -5.90 -23.61 10.70
N ASP A 108 -5.63 -24.18 11.87
CA ASP A 108 -6.12 -23.64 13.15
C ASP A 108 -5.34 -22.35 13.50
N PRO A 109 -6.03 -21.23 13.81
CA PRO A 109 -5.38 -20.00 14.26
C PRO A 109 -4.47 -20.19 15.48
N ASP A 110 -4.80 -21.10 16.41
CA ASP A 110 -4.00 -21.34 17.60
C ASP A 110 -2.67 -22.05 17.26
N ASP A 111 -2.71 -22.99 16.31
CA ASP A 111 -1.49 -23.64 15.79
C ASP A 111 -0.61 -22.63 15.06
N ALA A 112 -1.21 -21.73 14.27
CA ALA A 112 -0.51 -20.65 13.61
C ALA A 112 0.12 -19.67 14.63
N ALA A 113 -0.61 -19.32 15.69
CA ALA A 113 -0.14 -18.42 16.74
C ALA A 113 1.05 -19.01 17.49
N LYS A 114 1.00 -20.31 17.80
CA LYS A 114 2.12 -21.02 18.41
C LYS A 114 3.35 -21.03 17.50
N ALA A 115 3.18 -21.37 16.22
CA ALA A 115 4.28 -21.37 15.26
C ALA A 115 4.93 -19.98 15.10
N VAL A 116 4.11 -18.94 15.08
CA VAL A 116 4.58 -17.55 15.03
C VAL A 116 5.36 -17.19 16.30
N ALA A 117 4.89 -17.57 17.47
CA ALA A 117 5.60 -17.34 18.73
C ALA A 117 6.98 -18.03 18.73
N ASP A 118 7.05 -19.29 18.30
CA ASP A 118 8.30 -20.04 18.20
C ASP A 118 9.28 -19.40 17.20
N TYR A 119 8.78 -18.93 16.04
CA TYR A 119 9.59 -18.22 15.05
C TYR A 119 10.13 -16.89 15.57
N LEU A 120 9.30 -16.09 16.25
CA LEU A 120 9.70 -14.78 16.76
C LEU A 120 10.68 -14.89 17.94
N ALA A 121 10.59 -15.96 18.72
CA ALA A 121 11.49 -16.28 19.83
C ALA A 121 12.86 -16.81 19.38
N ALA A 122 12.97 -17.35 18.17
CA ALA A 122 14.23 -17.82 17.62
C ALA A 122 15.19 -16.64 17.33
N GLU A 123 16.46 -16.79 17.71
CA GLU A 123 17.52 -15.81 17.42
C GLU A 123 17.84 -15.76 15.91
N SER A 124 17.76 -16.90 15.24
CA SER A 124 18.05 -17.05 13.81
C SER A 124 17.14 -18.12 13.20
N VAL A 125 16.65 -17.87 11.98
CA VAL A 125 15.83 -18.82 11.22
C VAL A 125 16.33 -18.90 9.78
N GLU A 126 17.24 -19.85 9.54
CA GLU A 126 17.86 -20.08 8.24
C GLU A 126 16.97 -20.89 7.29
N VAL A 127 16.92 -20.42 6.04
CA VAL A 127 16.21 -21.09 4.95
C VAL A 127 17.09 -21.16 3.70
N GLU A 128 16.74 -22.06 2.79
CA GLU A 128 17.39 -22.20 1.50
C GLU A 128 16.42 -21.87 0.35
N ARG A 129 16.86 -21.01 -0.58
CA ARG A 129 16.10 -20.69 -1.78
C ARG A 129 16.92 -20.91 -3.03
N MET A 130 16.30 -21.46 -4.07
CA MET A 130 16.91 -21.57 -5.40
C MET A 130 16.97 -20.20 -6.09
N THR A 131 18.13 -19.87 -6.65
CA THR A 131 18.35 -18.65 -7.44
C THR A 131 18.90 -19.03 -8.81
N LYS A 132 19.00 -18.05 -9.74
CA LYS A 132 19.70 -18.24 -11.02
C LYS A 132 21.17 -18.66 -10.85
N LYS A 133 21.78 -18.40 -9.69
CA LYS A 133 23.17 -18.75 -9.36
C LYS A 133 23.28 -20.01 -8.48
N GLY A 134 22.20 -20.77 -8.30
CA GLY A 134 22.14 -21.96 -7.45
C GLY A 134 21.42 -21.73 -6.12
N ARG A 135 21.50 -22.73 -5.22
CA ARG A 135 20.92 -22.65 -3.87
C ARG A 135 21.66 -21.62 -3.03
N ARG A 136 20.92 -20.81 -2.29
CA ARG A 136 21.46 -19.84 -1.35
C ARG A 136 20.79 -20.00 0.01
N ARG A 137 21.60 -20.12 1.06
CA ARG A 137 21.16 -20.08 2.45
C ARG A 137 21.24 -18.65 3.00
N PHE A 138 20.25 -18.24 3.77
CA PHE A 138 20.22 -16.96 4.46
C PHE A 138 19.23 -16.99 5.63
N ASP A 139 19.46 -16.11 6.59
CA ASP A 139 18.58 -15.93 7.74
C ASP A 139 17.40 -15.02 7.40
N THR A 140 16.19 -15.46 7.75
CA THR A 140 14.96 -14.70 7.57
C THR A 140 14.63 -13.82 8.76
N ARG A 141 15.07 -14.18 9.97
CA ARG A 141 14.65 -13.55 11.23
C ARG A 141 14.95 -12.05 11.26
N PRO A 142 16.14 -11.54 10.86
CA PRO A 142 16.44 -10.11 10.92
C PRO A 142 15.58 -9.23 10.01
N ALA A 143 14.93 -9.81 9.00
CA ALA A 143 14.05 -9.08 8.09
C ALA A 143 12.60 -8.99 8.59
N VAL A 144 12.18 -9.89 9.48
CA VAL A 144 10.81 -9.92 10.00
C VAL A 144 10.67 -8.99 11.20
N LEU A 145 9.92 -7.90 11.04
CA LEU A 145 9.71 -6.90 12.08
C LEU A 145 8.54 -7.26 13.00
N GLY A 146 7.56 -8.00 12.47
CA GLY A 146 6.42 -8.49 13.22
C GLY A 146 5.61 -9.50 12.40
N ILE A 147 4.98 -10.43 13.10
CA ILE A 147 3.97 -11.34 12.54
C ILE A 147 2.85 -11.43 13.57
N ASP A 148 1.64 -11.15 13.15
CA ASP A 148 0.43 -11.26 13.96
C ASP A 148 -0.52 -12.27 13.31
N VAL A 149 -1.19 -13.07 14.15
CA VAL A 149 -2.36 -13.84 13.71
C VAL A 149 -3.58 -12.96 13.87
N CYS A 150 -4.35 -12.78 12.81
CA CYS A 150 -5.54 -11.91 12.87
C CYS A 150 -6.72 -12.64 13.52
N ASP A 151 -7.26 -12.10 14.60
CA ASP A 151 -8.48 -12.61 15.26
C ASP A 151 -9.77 -12.21 14.52
N GLY A 152 -10.74 -13.12 14.42
CA GLY A 152 -12.15 -12.80 14.15
C GLY A 152 -12.61 -12.74 12.68
N PRO A 153 -13.92 -12.51 12.43
CA PRO A 153 -14.66 -12.88 11.21
C PRO A 153 -14.23 -12.18 9.90
N HIS A 154 -13.29 -11.24 9.97
CA HIS A 154 -12.67 -10.60 8.81
C HIS A 154 -11.48 -11.38 8.23
N GLY A 155 -11.26 -12.60 8.71
CA GLY A 155 -10.36 -13.58 8.10
C GLY A 155 -11.00 -14.63 7.22
N ARG A 156 -12.15 -14.32 6.59
CA ARG A 156 -13.14 -15.28 6.05
C ARG A 156 -13.66 -16.15 7.19
N ALA A 157 -14.92 -15.91 7.61
CA ALA A 157 -15.64 -16.90 8.40
C ALA A 157 -15.45 -18.28 7.76
N PRO A 158 -15.29 -19.38 8.54
CA PRO A 158 -15.31 -20.73 8.01
C PRO A 158 -16.46 -20.81 7.00
N GLY A 159 -16.13 -20.87 5.71
CA GLY A 159 -17.15 -21.09 4.71
C GLY A 159 -17.66 -22.51 4.89
N GLU A 160 -18.77 -22.87 4.26
CA GLU A 160 -19.23 -24.28 4.21
C GLU A 160 -18.15 -25.26 3.69
N ARG A 161 -17.06 -24.75 3.07
CA ARG A 161 -15.96 -25.54 2.50
C ARG A 161 -14.77 -25.79 3.42
N HIS A 162 -14.53 -24.97 4.44
CA HIS A 162 -13.33 -25.07 5.29
C HIS A 162 -13.71 -24.96 6.77
N THR A 163 -13.26 -25.92 7.58
CA THR A 163 -13.59 -25.99 9.01
C THR A 163 -12.73 -25.05 9.85
N THR A 164 -11.52 -24.74 9.41
CA THR A 164 -10.56 -23.84 10.07
C THR A 164 -9.88 -22.93 9.03
N TYR A 165 -9.45 -21.74 9.44
CA TYR A 165 -8.80 -20.76 8.57
C TYR A 165 -7.93 -19.81 9.38
N ALA A 166 -6.66 -19.67 9.00
CA ALA A 166 -5.72 -18.78 9.66
C ALA A 166 -5.24 -17.67 8.71
N ILE A 167 -5.05 -16.48 9.25
CA ILE A 167 -4.45 -15.35 8.54
C ILE A 167 -3.29 -14.81 9.33
N LEU A 168 -2.13 -14.73 8.66
CA LEU A 168 -0.98 -14.00 9.17
C LEU A 168 -0.91 -12.63 8.51
N ARG A 169 -0.67 -11.61 9.33
CA ARG A 169 -0.20 -10.30 8.87
C ARG A 169 1.25 -10.15 9.29
N MET A 170 2.15 -9.91 8.33
CA MET A 170 3.58 -9.79 8.62
C MET A 170 4.17 -8.53 8.01
N VAL A 171 5.10 -7.91 8.73
CA VAL A 171 5.89 -6.78 8.25
C VAL A 171 7.31 -7.27 7.98
N VAL A 172 7.74 -7.17 6.72
CA VAL A 172 9.03 -7.70 6.25
C VAL A 172 9.85 -6.56 5.67
N ARG A 173 11.00 -6.29 6.28
CA ARG A 173 12.02 -5.35 5.79
C ARG A 173 12.63 -5.87 4.49
N HIS A 174 12.84 -4.97 3.55
CA HIS A 174 13.55 -5.26 2.31
C HIS A 174 15.05 -5.32 2.58
N THR A 175 15.64 -6.49 2.32
CA THR A 175 17.06 -6.78 2.59
C THR A 175 17.72 -7.37 1.35
N THR A 176 19.04 -7.53 1.40
CA THR A 176 19.80 -8.27 0.39
C THR A 176 20.57 -9.41 1.06
N PRO A 177 20.20 -10.69 0.84
CA PRO A 177 19.16 -11.18 -0.06
C PRO A 177 17.74 -10.86 0.43
N ALA A 178 16.82 -10.60 -0.51
CA ALA A 178 15.43 -10.30 -0.17
C ALA A 178 14.74 -11.48 0.50
N VAL A 179 14.12 -11.26 1.65
CA VAL A 179 13.24 -12.21 2.34
C VAL A 179 11.83 -12.06 1.78
N ARG A 180 11.24 -13.15 1.31
CA ARG A 180 9.86 -13.21 0.79
C ARG A 180 8.92 -13.82 1.85
N PRO A 181 7.60 -13.58 1.75
CA PRO A 181 6.64 -14.26 2.63
C PRO A 181 6.76 -15.80 2.58
N ASP A 182 7.07 -16.40 1.42
CA ASP A 182 7.34 -17.84 1.31
C ASP A 182 8.57 -18.30 2.12
N ASP A 183 9.60 -17.46 2.21
CA ASP A 183 10.79 -17.77 3.01
C ASP A 183 10.43 -17.77 4.50
N VAL A 184 9.56 -16.85 4.93
CA VAL A 184 9.04 -16.81 6.32
C VAL A 184 8.21 -18.06 6.64
N LEU A 185 7.33 -18.48 5.72
CA LEU A 185 6.57 -19.73 5.89
C LEU A 185 7.47 -20.97 5.94
N THR A 186 8.52 -20.99 5.13
CA THR A 186 9.54 -22.05 5.20
C THR A 186 10.22 -22.05 6.56
N GLY A 187 10.52 -20.87 7.10
CA GLY A 187 11.05 -20.69 8.44
C GLY A 187 10.10 -21.21 9.54
N LEU A 188 8.81 -20.86 9.48
CA LEU A 188 7.79 -21.37 10.41
C LEU A 188 7.74 -22.90 10.41
N ARG A 189 7.83 -23.52 9.24
CA ARG A 189 7.93 -24.97 9.11
C ARG A 189 9.17 -25.54 9.79
N HIS A 190 10.33 -24.91 9.63
CA HIS A 190 11.57 -25.41 10.22
C HIS A 190 11.59 -25.34 11.75
N VAL A 191 11.01 -24.29 12.35
CA VAL A 191 11.07 -24.06 13.80
C VAL A 191 9.92 -24.70 14.56
N ALA A 192 8.75 -24.87 13.93
CA ALA A 192 7.52 -25.30 14.61
C ALA A 192 6.81 -26.49 13.93
N ASP A 193 7.42 -27.10 12.89
CA ASP A 193 6.78 -28.10 12.03
C ASP A 193 5.43 -27.62 11.44
N PHE A 194 5.29 -26.31 11.28
CA PHE A 194 4.09 -25.69 10.75
C PHE A 194 3.98 -25.91 9.24
N ALA A 195 3.14 -26.85 8.84
CA ALA A 195 2.95 -27.26 7.45
C ALA A 195 1.47 -27.13 7.02
N PRO A 196 1.06 -25.97 6.48
CA PRO A 196 -0.29 -25.78 5.95
C PRO A 196 -0.64 -26.88 4.93
N PRO A 197 -1.86 -27.46 4.98
CA PRO A 197 -2.25 -28.58 4.12
C PRO A 197 -2.48 -28.17 2.66
N SER A 198 -2.67 -26.88 2.41
CA SER A 198 -2.88 -26.29 1.08
C SER A 198 -1.93 -25.12 0.84
N SER A 199 -1.74 -24.75 -0.42
CA SER A 199 -0.89 -23.61 -0.78
C SER A 199 -1.47 -22.30 -0.21
N PRO A 200 -0.71 -21.57 0.63
CA PRO A 200 -1.16 -20.30 1.18
C PRO A 200 -1.36 -19.25 0.10
N MET A 201 -2.36 -18.39 0.28
CA MET A 201 -2.59 -17.24 -0.59
C MET A 201 -1.95 -15.99 0.02
N MET A 202 -1.05 -15.35 -0.74
CA MET A 202 -0.26 -14.23 -0.26
C MET A 202 -0.59 -12.96 -1.03
N THR A 203 -0.83 -11.87 -0.30
CA THR A 203 -1.08 -10.54 -0.86
C THR A 203 -0.20 -9.52 -0.16
N ARG A 204 0.57 -8.73 -0.91
CA ARG A 204 1.20 -7.52 -0.37
C ARG A 204 0.16 -6.42 -0.26
N LEU A 205 -0.10 -5.95 0.95
CA LEU A 205 -1.08 -4.90 1.22
C LEU A 205 -0.46 -3.49 1.10
N ALA A 206 0.81 -3.34 1.49
CA ALA A 206 1.51 -2.06 1.48
C ALA A 206 3.01 -2.28 1.32
N GLN A 207 3.71 -1.27 0.79
CA GLN A 207 5.16 -1.12 0.90
C GLN A 207 5.52 0.36 0.90
N GLY A 208 6.59 0.73 1.60
CA GLY A 208 6.95 2.12 1.81
C GLY A 208 8.06 2.32 2.84
N PRO A 209 8.27 3.56 3.29
CA PRO A 209 9.27 3.89 4.30
C PRO A 209 8.97 3.20 5.62
N LEU A 210 10.01 2.70 6.27
CA LEU A 210 9.89 2.03 7.56
C LEU A 210 10.16 3.01 8.70
N ASN A 211 9.21 3.11 9.64
CA ASN A 211 9.48 3.75 10.91
C ASN A 211 10.22 2.76 11.83
N GLU A 212 11.50 3.01 12.07
CA GLU A 212 12.37 2.15 12.90
C GLU A 212 11.90 2.05 14.37
N VAL A 213 11.13 3.02 14.87
CA VAL A 213 10.65 3.04 16.25
C VAL A 213 9.35 2.25 16.40
N THR A 214 8.41 2.44 15.48
CA THR A 214 7.07 1.84 15.60
C THR A 214 6.91 0.56 14.79
N GLY A 215 7.81 0.26 13.85
CA GLY A 215 7.66 -0.82 12.89
C GLY A 215 6.59 -0.55 11.83
N ALA A 216 5.96 0.63 11.84
CA ALA A 216 4.92 1.00 10.89
C ALA A 216 5.51 1.32 9.51
N ILE A 217 4.72 1.05 8.47
CA ILE A 217 5.03 1.43 7.09
C ILE A 217 4.25 2.69 6.74
N ALA A 218 4.95 3.73 6.31
CA ALA A 218 4.37 4.97 5.83
C ALA A 218 4.07 4.91 4.32
N ASP A 219 3.35 5.90 3.82
CA ASP A 219 3.08 6.01 2.40
C ASP A 219 4.33 6.57 1.67
N PRO A 220 4.85 5.88 0.63
CA PRO A 220 6.03 6.34 -0.09
C PRO A 220 5.83 7.65 -0.87
N PHE A 221 4.57 8.06 -1.12
CA PHE A 221 4.24 9.32 -1.77
C PHE A 221 4.15 10.51 -0.81
N ASP A 222 4.20 10.31 0.52
CA ASP A 222 4.10 11.42 1.49
C ASP A 222 5.13 12.53 1.24
N ALA A 223 6.35 12.19 0.80
CA ALA A 223 7.40 13.15 0.49
C ALA A 223 7.13 14.00 -0.77
N ASP A 224 6.21 13.56 -1.63
CA ASP A 224 5.86 14.19 -2.91
C ASP A 224 4.51 14.90 -2.87
N ARG A 225 3.68 14.65 -1.83
CA ARG A 225 2.42 15.37 -1.62
C ARG A 225 2.70 16.81 -1.22
N PRO A 226 1.95 17.79 -1.77
CA PRO A 226 2.00 19.15 -1.24
C PRO A 226 1.52 19.16 0.21
N GLU A 227 2.25 19.84 1.10
CA GLU A 227 1.72 20.18 2.42
C GLU A 227 0.40 20.92 2.23
N ALA A 228 -0.63 20.54 2.99
CA ALA A 228 -1.89 21.27 2.98
C ALA A 228 -1.60 22.74 3.27
N PRO A 229 -2.19 23.70 2.53
CA PRO A 229 -1.95 25.11 2.80
C PRO A 229 -2.37 25.41 4.24
N THR A 230 -1.40 25.78 5.07
CA THR A 230 -1.63 26.34 6.40
C THR A 230 -2.51 27.56 6.20
N THR A 231 -3.81 27.44 6.48
CA THR A 231 -4.68 28.62 6.56
C THR A 231 -4.19 29.46 7.74
N GLU A 232 -3.31 30.41 7.44
CA GLU A 232 -3.05 31.54 8.31
C GLU A 232 -4.38 32.28 8.50
N SER A 233 -4.98 32.06 9.66
CA SER A 233 -6.04 32.90 10.20
C SER A 233 -5.49 34.32 10.28
N THR A 234 -5.76 35.12 9.24
CA THR A 234 -5.59 36.56 9.28
C THR A 234 -6.58 37.11 10.30
N GLY A 235 -6.10 37.29 11.54
CA GLY A 235 -6.78 38.04 12.57
C GLY A 235 -6.95 39.48 12.08
N SER A 236 -8.12 39.80 11.54
CA SER A 236 -8.50 41.18 11.27
C SER A 236 -9.05 41.76 12.57
N ALA A 237 -8.25 42.64 13.17
CA ALA A 237 -8.67 43.52 14.25
C ALA A 237 -9.74 44.47 13.70
N HIS A 238 -10.97 44.33 14.18
CA HIS A 238 -11.98 45.37 14.05
C HIS A 238 -12.10 46.13 15.36
N ASP A 239 -11.58 47.35 15.29
CA ASP A 239 -11.68 48.48 16.21
C ASP A 239 -13.15 48.89 16.39
N GLU A 240 -13.72 48.67 17.58
CA GLU A 240 -15.03 49.19 17.98
C GLU A 240 -14.85 50.51 18.73
N THR A 241 -14.97 51.63 18.02
CA THR A 241 -15.21 52.94 18.63
C THR A 241 -16.61 53.45 18.28
N ASN A 242 -17.35 53.73 19.37
CA ASN A 242 -18.33 54.82 19.53
C ASN A 242 -19.69 54.71 18.81
N ASP A 243 -20.80 54.58 19.56
CA ASP A 243 -21.56 55.73 20.09
C ASP A 243 -22.97 55.27 20.53
N ARG A 244 -23.23 55.26 21.85
CA ARG A 244 -24.56 55.04 22.43
C ARG A 244 -25.20 56.39 22.72
N ARG A 245 -26.12 56.83 21.86
CA ARG A 245 -27.14 57.84 22.21
C ARG A 245 -28.55 57.26 22.10
N THR A 246 -29.15 57.06 23.28
CA THR A 246 -30.54 57.40 23.65
C THR A 246 -31.62 57.38 22.56
N ARG A 247 -32.62 56.49 22.70
CA ARG A 247 -33.92 56.84 23.32
C ARG A 247 -34.84 55.62 23.47
N ALA A 248 -35.52 55.57 24.61
CA ALA A 248 -36.55 54.61 24.96
C ALA A 248 -37.92 54.94 24.35
N ALA A 249 -38.76 53.90 24.29
CA ALA A 249 -40.18 53.83 24.70
C ALA A 249 -41.14 53.24 23.63
N ARG A 250 -41.71 52.08 24.00
CA ARG A 250 -42.94 51.40 23.53
C ARG A 250 -44.19 52.31 23.72
N PRO A 251 -45.45 51.99 23.29
CA PRO A 251 -46.02 50.64 23.05
C PRO A 251 -47.15 50.45 21.97
N SER A 252 -47.52 49.17 21.82
CA SER A 252 -48.87 48.56 21.63
C SER A 252 -49.65 48.66 20.29
N SER A 253 -49.73 47.50 19.60
CA SER A 253 -50.85 46.70 19.00
C SER A 253 -52.20 47.36 18.57
N PRO A 254 -53.12 46.72 17.80
CA PRO A 254 -53.17 45.32 17.30
C PRO A 254 -53.73 45.08 15.85
N MET A 255 -53.67 43.80 15.42
CA MET A 255 -54.64 43.02 14.61
C MET A 255 -55.15 43.55 13.25
N THR A 256 -54.89 42.81 12.16
CA THR A 256 -55.97 42.24 11.32
C THR A 256 -55.47 41.01 10.54
N GLY A 257 -56.28 39.94 10.50
CA GLY A 257 -56.14 38.80 9.57
C GLY A 257 -56.35 39.25 8.11
N SER A 258 -56.25 38.41 7.08
CA SER A 258 -56.77 37.05 6.95
C SER A 258 -56.14 36.38 5.72
N HIS A 259 -56.24 35.05 5.67
CA HIS A 259 -55.99 34.20 4.51
C HIS A 259 -56.94 34.48 3.32
N LEU A 260 -56.43 34.04 2.15
CA LEU A 260 -56.97 33.99 0.78
C LEU A 260 -56.65 35.20 -0.10
#